data_AF-A0A1Q4WWR4-F1
#
_entry.id   AF-A0A1Q4WWR4-F1
#
_cell.length_a   1.000
_cell.length_b   1.000
_cell.length_c   1.000
_cell.angle_alpha   90.00
_cell.angle_beta   90.00
_cell.angle_gamma   90.00
#
_symmetry.space_group_name_H-M   'P 1'
#
loop_
_entity.id
_entity.type
_entity.pdbx_description
1 polymer ?
#
loop_
_entity_poly.entity_id
_entity_poly.type
_entity_poly.pdbx_seq_one_letter_code
_entity_poly.pdbx_strand_id
1 'polypeptide(L)'
;MAKKKTAEERRRRAAELKAQRLREERRRKILTIAGVTTAVVLVVGLLAFLIFMEFRSRTISGVEEFEVGSYEHVETGQRVDYEQSPPVGGNHWNAWQNCGVYPEPVTPEFAVHALEHGAVWINYRPDLPEDQVQALNDMYSPGDYLVISPYEGDMDAPIVASSWGRQISAETAADENLQRFVRLYERGTDVPEPGASCSGQVSETAAEVDTMLDSGSIDTSGGMEGPEGEGGDTGAGEEASDAPSESAGDEPTAEEQ
;
A
#
# COMPACT_ATOMS: atom_id res chain seq x y z
N MET A 1 -69.65 -27.23 -54.80
CA MET A 1 -69.32 -26.77 -53.42
C MET A 1 -67.98 -27.29 -52.88
N ALA A 2 -67.42 -28.41 -53.38
CA ALA A 2 -66.16 -28.98 -52.88
C ALA A 2 -64.91 -28.08 -53.01
N LYS A 3 -64.73 -27.37 -54.14
CA LYS A 3 -63.57 -26.46 -54.36
C LYS A 3 -63.50 -25.27 -53.38
N LYS A 4 -64.63 -24.87 -52.80
CA LYS A 4 -64.72 -23.72 -51.88
C LYS A 4 -64.23 -24.10 -50.47
N LYS A 5 -64.56 -25.32 -49.99
CA LYS A 5 -64.05 -25.87 -48.72
C LYS A 5 -62.52 -25.96 -48.70
N THR A 6 -61.90 -26.37 -49.80
CA THR A 6 -60.43 -26.52 -49.91
C THR A 6 -59.67 -25.20 -49.91
N ALA A 7 -60.31 -24.09 -50.28
CA ALA A 7 -59.70 -22.75 -50.25
C ALA A 7 -59.72 -22.14 -48.83
N GLU A 8 -60.78 -22.41 -48.07
CA GLU A 8 -60.97 -21.96 -46.69
C GLU A 8 -60.03 -22.67 -45.72
N GLU A 9 -59.85 -23.99 -45.86
CA GLU A 9 -58.88 -24.77 -45.07
C GLU A 9 -57.44 -24.29 -45.27
N ARG A 10 -57.06 -23.95 -46.52
CA ARG A 10 -55.73 -23.38 -46.83
C ARG A 10 -55.53 -22.01 -46.17
N ARG A 11 -56.57 -21.16 -46.15
CA ARG A 11 -56.53 -19.86 -45.46
C ARG A 11 -56.41 -20.03 -43.94
N ARG A 12 -57.12 -20.99 -43.35
CA ARG A 12 -57.04 -21.30 -41.92
C ARG A 12 -55.66 -21.82 -41.52
N ARG A 13 -55.09 -22.77 -42.27
CA ARG A 13 -53.72 -23.26 -42.03
C ARG A 13 -52.67 -22.16 -42.19
N ALA A 14 -52.82 -21.29 -43.20
CA ALA A 14 -51.94 -20.14 -43.37
C ALA A 14 -52.05 -19.13 -42.20
N ALA A 15 -53.26 -18.91 -41.67
CA ALA A 15 -53.49 -18.06 -40.51
C ALA A 15 -52.91 -18.67 -39.22
N GLU A 16 -53.05 -19.97 -39.01
CA GLU A 16 -52.48 -20.70 -37.86
C GLU A 16 -50.96 -20.68 -37.89
N LEU A 17 -50.33 -20.96 -39.04
CA LEU A 17 -48.87 -20.87 -39.20
C LEU A 17 -48.35 -19.44 -39.01
N LYS A 18 -49.08 -18.43 -39.53
CA LYS A 18 -48.73 -17.02 -39.31
C LYS A 18 -48.83 -16.65 -37.82
N ALA A 19 -49.88 -17.12 -37.13
CA ALA A 19 -50.03 -16.88 -35.70
C ALA A 19 -48.94 -17.57 -34.86
N GLN A 20 -48.53 -18.79 -35.23
CA GLN A 20 -47.41 -19.49 -34.60
C GLN A 20 -46.08 -18.73 -34.78
N ARG A 21 -45.75 -18.33 -36.03
CA ARG A 21 -44.54 -17.53 -36.31
C ARG A 21 -44.51 -16.22 -35.51
N LEU A 22 -45.63 -15.49 -35.48
CA LEU A 22 -45.73 -14.26 -34.70
C LEU A 22 -45.56 -14.50 -33.19
N ARG A 23 -46.04 -15.63 -32.65
CA ARG A 23 -45.84 -16.01 -31.24
C ARG A 23 -44.38 -16.36 -30.95
N GLU A 24 -43.72 -17.10 -31.83
CA GLU A 24 -42.30 -17.43 -31.72
C GLU A 24 -41.42 -16.20 -31.82
N GLU A 25 -41.70 -15.30 -32.77
CA GLU A 25 -41.01 -14.02 -32.91
C GLU A 25 -41.19 -13.14 -31.67
N ARG A 26 -42.42 -13.05 -31.14
CA ARG A 26 -42.70 -12.32 -29.89
C ARG A 26 -41.95 -12.94 -28.71
N ARG A 27 -41.99 -14.27 -28.56
CA ARG A 27 -41.27 -14.98 -27.49
C ARG A 27 -39.77 -14.77 -27.60
N ARG A 28 -39.19 -14.89 -28.79
CA ARG A 28 -37.77 -14.64 -29.03
C ARG A 28 -37.41 -13.19 -28.70
N LYS A 29 -38.20 -12.21 -29.16
CA LYS A 29 -38.00 -10.79 -28.82
C LYS A 29 -38.08 -10.54 -27.32
N ILE A 30 -39.06 -11.12 -26.62
CA ILE A 30 -39.21 -10.98 -25.17
C ILE A 30 -38.00 -11.60 -24.45
N LEU A 31 -37.57 -12.81 -24.84
CA LEU A 31 -36.40 -13.46 -24.24
C LEU A 31 -35.11 -12.67 -24.49
N THR A 32 -34.93 -12.13 -25.70
CA THR A 32 -33.77 -11.28 -26.03
C THR A 32 -33.78 -9.99 -25.21
N ILE A 33 -34.91 -9.29 -25.14
CA ILE A 33 -35.03 -8.06 -24.35
C ILE A 33 -34.79 -8.35 -22.88
N ALA A 34 -35.44 -9.38 -22.31
CA ALA A 34 -35.24 -9.76 -20.92
C ALA A 34 -33.77 -10.09 -20.63
N GLY A 35 -33.12 -10.89 -21.49
CA GLY A 35 -31.71 -11.23 -21.36
C GLY A 35 -30.79 -10.00 -21.41
N VAL A 36 -31.01 -9.09 -22.37
CA VAL A 36 -30.24 -7.85 -22.48
C VAL A 36 -30.47 -6.94 -21.27
N THR A 37 -31.72 -6.76 -20.84
CA THR A 37 -32.05 -5.94 -19.67
C THR A 37 -31.42 -6.50 -18.40
N THR A 38 -31.50 -7.82 -18.17
CA THR A 38 -30.84 -8.46 -17.03
C THR A 38 -29.33 -8.28 -17.08
N ALA A 39 -28.71 -8.49 -18.25
CA ALA A 39 -27.26 -8.29 -18.41
C ALA A 39 -26.86 -6.84 -18.11
N VAL A 40 -27.60 -5.85 -18.61
CA VAL A 40 -27.34 -4.42 -18.34
C VAL A 40 -27.49 -4.11 -16.86
N VAL A 41 -28.55 -4.59 -16.20
CA VAL A 41 -28.75 -4.37 -14.75
C VAL A 41 -27.61 -4.98 -13.93
N LEU A 42 -27.14 -6.17 -14.28
CA LEU A 42 -26.02 -6.82 -13.59
C LEU A 42 -24.71 -6.04 -13.78
N VAL A 43 -24.42 -5.58 -15.01
CA VAL A 43 -23.22 -4.78 -15.29
C VAL A 43 -23.26 -3.43 -14.56
N VAL A 44 -24.39 -2.71 -14.62
CA VAL A 44 -24.54 -1.43 -13.92
C VAL A 44 -24.49 -1.63 -12.40
N GLY A 45 -25.13 -2.68 -11.88
CA GLY A 45 -25.08 -3.03 -10.46
C GLY A 45 -23.67 -3.36 -9.97
N LEU A 46 -22.90 -4.12 -10.76
CA LEU A 46 -21.49 -4.41 -10.46
C LEU A 46 -20.65 -3.14 -10.49
N LEU A 47 -20.79 -2.29 -11.52
CA LEU A 47 -20.06 -1.02 -11.60
C LEU A 47 -20.39 -0.10 -10.41
N ALA A 48 -21.67 0.02 -10.05
CA ALA A 48 -22.10 0.81 -8.90
C ALA A 48 -21.54 0.24 -7.59
N PHE A 49 -21.51 -1.09 -7.43
CA PHE A 49 -20.92 -1.75 -6.28
C PHE A 49 -19.41 -1.50 -6.18
N LEU A 50 -18.68 -1.61 -7.28
CA LEU A 50 -17.24 -1.33 -7.32
C LEU A 50 -16.95 0.13 -6.97
N ILE A 51 -17.70 1.08 -7.52
CA ILE A 51 -17.56 2.51 -7.19
C ILE A 51 -17.91 2.77 -5.71
N PHE A 52 -18.96 2.14 -5.18
CA PHE A 52 -19.34 2.28 -3.78
C PHE A 52 -18.27 1.74 -2.84
N MET A 53 -17.70 0.57 -3.15
CA MET A 53 -16.61 -0.02 -2.38
C MET A 53 -15.35 0.86 -2.41
N GLU A 54 -15.04 1.46 -3.56
CA GLU A 54 -13.94 2.42 -3.71
C GLU A 54 -14.18 3.71 -2.91
N PHE A 55 -15.40 4.23 -2.91
CA PHE A 55 -15.71 5.41 -2.11
C PHE A 55 -15.61 5.11 -0.62
N ARG A 56 -16.16 3.96 -0.21
CA ARG A 56 -16.09 3.48 1.17
C ARG A 56 -14.65 3.27 1.60
N SER A 57 -13.75 2.75 0.76
CA SER A 57 -12.35 2.52 1.16
C SER A 57 -11.61 3.83 1.44
N ARG A 58 -11.88 4.89 0.66
CA ARG A 58 -11.21 6.20 0.77
C ARG A 58 -11.73 7.10 1.89
N THR A 59 -12.98 6.95 2.33
CA THR A 59 -13.52 7.73 3.45
C THR A 59 -13.39 6.96 4.76
N ILE A 60 -12.35 7.27 5.53
CA ILE A 60 -12.11 6.70 6.86
C ILE A 60 -12.71 7.67 7.88
N SER A 61 -13.58 7.18 8.75
CA SER A 61 -14.19 8.01 9.80
C SER A 61 -13.17 8.28 10.89
N GLY A 62 -13.11 9.51 11.39
CA GLY A 62 -12.21 9.89 12.50
C GLY A 62 -10.79 10.25 12.08
N VAL A 63 -10.50 10.33 10.79
CA VAL A 63 -9.23 10.89 10.31
C VAL A 63 -9.29 12.41 10.43
N GLU A 64 -8.28 12.95 11.10
CA GLU A 64 -8.02 14.38 11.19
C GLU A 64 -6.88 14.73 10.23
N GLU A 65 -7.02 15.86 9.54
CA GLU A 65 -6.03 16.37 8.61
C GLU A 65 -5.47 17.69 9.14
N PHE A 66 -4.15 17.86 9.03
CA PHE A 66 -3.40 18.99 9.54
C PHE A 66 -2.55 19.61 8.44
N GLU A 67 -2.47 20.93 8.42
CA GLU A 67 -1.50 21.63 7.57
C GLU A 67 -0.13 21.56 8.24
N VAL A 68 0.79 20.80 7.65
CA VAL A 68 2.18 20.76 8.09
C VAL A 68 2.88 22.00 7.55
N GLY A 69 3.39 22.84 8.45
CA GLY A 69 4.11 24.07 8.09
C GLY A 69 5.49 23.81 7.50
N SER A 70 6.55 24.13 8.26
CA SER A 70 7.94 23.88 7.85
C SER A 70 8.30 22.40 8.02
N TYR A 71 9.09 21.85 7.11
CA TYR A 71 9.58 20.46 7.12
C TYR A 71 11.07 20.36 6.77
N GLU A 72 11.87 21.29 7.28
CA GLU A 72 13.32 21.30 7.06
C GLU A 72 14.02 20.24 7.93
N HIS A 73 15.08 19.66 7.37
CA HIS A 73 16.06 18.88 8.13
C HIS A 73 16.85 19.81 9.06
N VAL A 74 16.64 19.69 10.37
CA VAL A 74 17.41 20.39 11.40
C VAL A 74 18.56 19.52 11.91
N GLU A 75 19.52 20.14 12.59
CA GLU A 75 20.69 19.45 13.13
C GLU A 75 20.26 18.34 14.11
N THR A 76 20.88 17.15 13.99
CA THR A 76 20.68 16.06 14.96
C THR A 76 21.06 16.55 16.36
N GLY A 77 20.18 16.34 17.33
CA GLY A 77 20.29 16.87 18.68
C GLY A 77 19.47 18.16 18.91
N GLN A 78 19.06 18.86 17.85
CA GLN A 78 18.13 20.00 17.97
C GLN A 78 16.70 19.49 18.14
N ARG A 79 16.16 19.57 19.35
CA ARG A 79 14.77 19.15 19.61
C ARG A 79 13.75 20.05 18.88
N VAL A 80 12.68 19.44 18.38
CA VAL A 80 11.58 20.13 17.70
C VAL A 80 10.33 20.11 18.57
N ASP A 81 9.66 21.26 18.65
CA ASP A 81 8.37 21.40 19.33
C ASP A 81 7.25 21.19 18.30
N TYR A 82 6.50 20.10 18.45
CA TYR A 82 5.43 19.72 17.52
C TYR A 82 4.07 20.14 18.07
N GLU A 83 3.21 20.66 17.20
CA GLU A 83 1.86 21.07 17.61
C GLU A 83 0.95 19.89 17.98
N GLN A 84 1.12 18.75 17.30
CA GLN A 84 0.37 17.52 17.54
C GLN A 84 1.20 16.53 18.37
N SER A 85 0.51 15.78 19.24
CA SER A 85 1.11 14.73 20.06
C SER A 85 0.27 13.44 19.95
N PRO A 86 0.81 12.36 19.34
CA PRO A 86 2.07 12.27 18.62
C PRO A 86 2.15 13.18 17.38
N PRO A 87 3.36 13.55 16.91
CA PRO A 87 3.54 14.40 15.73
C PRO A 87 2.94 13.80 14.46
N VAL A 88 2.55 14.67 13.54
CA VAL A 88 2.05 14.31 12.19
C VAL A 88 2.98 14.79 11.08
N GLY A 89 4.08 15.46 11.40
CA GLY A 89 4.95 16.12 10.42
C GLY A 89 5.65 17.32 11.05
N GLY A 90 6.48 18.00 10.26
CA GLY A 90 7.17 19.21 10.67
C GLY A 90 8.68 19.12 10.43
N ASN A 91 9.43 20.09 10.96
CA ASN A 91 10.90 20.01 10.99
C ASN A 91 11.34 18.76 11.75
N HIS A 92 12.44 18.15 11.33
CA HIS A 92 12.89 16.87 11.88
C HIS A 92 14.37 16.63 11.57
N TRP A 93 14.97 15.56 12.10
CA TRP A 93 16.40 15.29 11.90
C TRP A 93 16.67 14.63 10.55
N ASN A 94 17.88 14.77 10.01
CA ASN A 94 18.22 14.27 8.68
C ASN A 94 18.24 12.73 8.54
N ALA A 95 18.38 11.98 9.64
CA ALA A 95 18.22 10.52 9.59
C ALA A 95 16.77 10.15 9.92
N TRP A 96 16.33 8.97 9.51
CA TRP A 96 15.00 8.46 9.82
C TRP A 96 15.06 7.25 10.74
N GLN A 97 13.96 7.03 11.46
CA GLN A 97 13.73 5.80 12.20
C GLN A 97 13.41 4.69 11.20
N ASN A 98 14.08 3.55 11.31
CA ASN A 98 13.74 2.38 10.52
C ASN A 98 12.29 1.93 10.85
N CYS A 99 11.53 1.54 9.84
CA CYS A 99 10.21 0.95 10.05
C CYS A 99 10.34 -0.42 10.72
N GLY A 100 9.60 -0.61 11.81
CA GLY A 100 9.71 -1.75 12.70
C GLY A 100 8.84 -1.63 13.94
N VAL A 101 8.88 -2.67 14.76
CA VAL A 101 8.27 -2.72 16.09
C VAL A 101 9.33 -2.42 17.13
N TYR A 102 9.03 -1.48 18.02
CA TYR A 102 9.92 -1.01 19.08
C TYR A 102 9.26 -1.23 20.44
N PRO A 103 9.93 -1.92 21.39
CA PRO A 103 9.38 -2.16 22.72
C PRO A 103 9.43 -0.92 23.62
N GLU A 104 10.19 0.09 23.23
CA GLU A 104 10.40 1.36 23.94
C GLU A 104 10.15 2.54 22.99
N PRO A 105 9.94 3.76 23.50
CA PRO A 105 9.69 4.93 22.67
C PRO A 105 10.85 5.19 21.70
N VAL A 106 10.54 5.71 20.52
CA VAL A 106 11.52 6.18 19.54
C VAL A 106 11.60 7.71 19.56
N THR A 107 12.72 8.26 19.10
CA THR A 107 12.91 9.72 19.03
C THR A 107 11.94 10.34 18.01
N PRO A 108 11.09 11.31 18.40
CA PRO A 108 10.07 11.87 17.50
C PRO A 108 10.63 12.43 16.20
N GLU A 109 11.77 13.11 16.23
CA GLU A 109 12.40 13.69 15.05
C GLU A 109 12.81 12.62 14.02
N PHE A 110 13.27 11.45 14.46
CA PHE A 110 13.55 10.34 13.53
C PHE A 110 12.27 9.69 12.99
N ALA A 111 11.23 9.57 13.82
CA ALA A 111 9.95 9.01 13.39
C ALA A 111 9.21 9.95 12.43
N VAL A 112 9.29 11.27 12.62
CA VAL A 112 8.70 12.27 11.70
C VAL A 112 9.34 12.21 10.32
N HIS A 113 10.66 12.00 10.24
CA HIS A 113 11.32 11.73 8.95
C HIS A 113 10.75 10.47 8.29
N ALA A 114 10.53 9.39 9.05
CA ALA A 114 9.90 8.19 8.50
C ALA A 114 8.48 8.49 7.95
N LEU A 115 7.70 9.37 8.60
CA LEU A 115 6.41 9.84 8.07
C LEU A 115 6.58 10.59 6.73
N GLU A 116 7.65 11.38 6.56
CA GLU A 116 7.97 12.07 5.31
C GLU A 116 8.19 11.09 4.15
N HIS A 117 8.76 9.92 4.45
CA HIS A 117 8.96 8.82 3.51
C HIS A 117 7.68 8.01 3.20
N GLY A 118 6.57 8.33 3.87
CA GLY A 118 5.29 7.65 3.73
C GLY A 118 5.07 6.54 4.75
N ALA A 119 5.76 6.55 5.88
CA ALA A 119 5.45 5.65 6.99
C ALA A 119 4.17 6.05 7.72
N VAL A 120 3.58 5.07 8.41
CA VAL A 120 2.59 5.28 9.46
C VAL A 120 3.24 4.96 10.79
N TRP A 121 3.22 5.91 11.72
CA TRP A 121 3.68 5.70 13.09
C TRP A 121 2.48 5.41 13.99
N ILE A 122 2.38 4.18 14.46
CA ILE A 122 1.37 3.72 15.40
C ILE A 122 1.93 3.85 16.81
N ASN A 123 1.42 4.82 17.55
CA ASN A 123 1.74 5.04 18.94
C ASN A 123 0.68 4.42 19.84
N TYR A 124 1.12 3.89 20.97
CA TYR A 124 0.23 3.43 22.03
C TYR A 124 0.68 3.93 23.40
N ARG A 125 -0.27 4.08 24.33
CA ARG A 125 0.05 4.42 25.71
C ARG A 125 0.81 3.28 26.39
N PRO A 126 1.79 3.55 27.28
CA PRO A 126 2.56 2.50 27.95
C PRO A 126 1.73 1.53 28.81
N ASP A 127 0.51 1.93 29.21
CA ASP A 127 -0.43 1.11 29.99
C ASP A 127 -1.44 0.33 29.12
N LEU A 128 -1.29 0.36 27.79
CA LEU A 128 -2.14 -0.41 26.88
C LEU A 128 -2.01 -1.93 27.19
N PRO A 129 -3.14 -2.69 27.26
CA PRO A 129 -3.09 -4.12 27.53
C PRO A 129 -2.20 -4.90 26.53
N GLU A 130 -1.44 -5.87 27.04
CA GLU A 130 -0.47 -6.66 26.26
C GLU A 130 -1.09 -7.33 25.02
N ASP A 131 -2.34 -7.81 25.10
CA ASP A 131 -3.04 -8.41 23.96
C ASP A 131 -3.30 -7.39 22.83
N GLN A 132 -3.52 -6.12 23.19
CA GLN A 132 -3.67 -5.04 22.23
C GLN A 132 -2.32 -4.64 21.64
N VAL A 133 -1.26 -4.58 22.45
CA VAL A 133 0.11 -4.32 21.98
C VAL A 133 0.53 -5.40 20.99
N GLN A 134 0.30 -6.68 21.31
CA GLN A 134 0.59 -7.77 20.38
C GLN A 134 -0.22 -7.64 19.08
N ALA A 135 -1.50 -7.28 19.16
CA ALA A 135 -2.33 -7.08 17.98
C ALA A 135 -1.86 -5.91 17.10
N LEU A 136 -1.27 -4.85 17.68
CA LEU A 136 -0.61 -3.78 16.92
C LEU A 136 0.67 -4.30 16.27
N ASN A 137 1.52 -4.99 17.03
CA ASN A 137 2.77 -5.55 16.51
C ASN A 137 2.55 -6.54 15.36
N ASP A 138 1.47 -7.32 15.41
CA ASP A 138 1.07 -8.25 14.36
C ASP A 138 0.63 -7.54 13.06
N MET A 139 0.43 -6.22 13.07
CA MET A 139 0.18 -5.44 11.85
C MET A 139 1.45 -5.25 11.01
N TYR A 140 2.63 -5.38 11.60
CA TYR A 140 3.90 -5.19 10.92
C TYR A 140 4.44 -6.49 10.33
N SER A 141 4.88 -6.41 9.07
CA SER A 141 5.75 -7.39 8.41
C SER A 141 7.06 -6.75 7.96
N PRO A 142 8.17 -7.52 7.88
CA PRO A 142 9.43 -6.98 7.39
C PRO A 142 9.30 -6.35 6.00
N GLY A 143 9.66 -5.07 5.89
CA GLY A 143 9.55 -4.28 4.65
C GLY A 143 8.32 -3.38 4.58
N ASP A 144 7.41 -3.46 5.55
CA ASP A 144 6.29 -2.54 5.70
C ASP A 144 6.76 -1.16 6.15
N TYR A 145 5.95 -0.15 5.86
CA TYR A 145 6.21 1.25 6.19
C TYR A 145 5.49 1.62 7.49
N LEU A 146 5.69 0.82 8.53
CA LEU A 146 5.12 1.04 9.86
C LEU A 146 6.22 1.21 10.89
N VAL A 147 6.07 2.22 11.74
CA VAL A 147 6.79 2.34 13.00
C VAL A 147 5.76 2.08 14.10
N ILE A 148 6.01 1.13 15.00
CA ILE A 148 5.09 0.81 16.10
C ILE A 148 5.87 0.92 17.39
N SER A 149 5.46 1.83 18.28
CA SER A 149 6.18 2.07 19.55
C SER A 149 5.24 2.59 20.63
N PRO A 150 5.57 2.40 21.92
CA PRO A 150 4.93 3.17 22.97
C PRO A 150 5.26 4.66 22.81
N TYR A 151 4.47 5.52 23.43
CA TYR A 151 4.67 6.97 23.43
C TYR A 151 4.48 7.54 24.83
N GLU A 152 5.46 8.30 25.31
CA GLU A 152 5.47 8.85 26.68
C GLU A 152 4.82 10.23 26.79
N GLY A 153 4.55 10.90 25.67
CA GLY A 153 3.84 12.17 25.65
C GLY A 153 2.33 12.01 25.87
N ASP A 154 1.64 13.14 25.93
CA ASP A 154 0.19 13.16 26.09
C ASP A 154 -0.49 12.63 24.81
N MET A 155 -1.38 11.66 24.98
CA MET A 155 -2.21 11.12 23.89
C MET A 155 -3.68 11.22 24.25
N ASP A 156 -4.51 11.70 23.34
CA ASP A 156 -5.96 11.83 23.57
C ASP A 156 -6.70 10.48 23.59
N ALA A 157 -6.11 9.43 23.01
CA ALA A 157 -6.64 8.07 22.96
C ALA A 157 -5.59 7.02 23.37
N PRO A 158 -6.00 5.78 23.68
CA PRO A 158 -5.07 4.68 23.98
C PRO A 158 -4.10 4.36 22.83
N ILE A 159 -4.56 4.51 21.59
CA ILE A 159 -3.80 4.29 20.36
C ILE A 159 -4.01 5.50 19.47
N VAL A 160 -2.92 6.04 18.92
CA VAL A 160 -2.95 7.11 17.93
C VAL A 160 -2.01 6.73 16.79
N ALA A 161 -2.49 6.78 15.56
CA ALA A 161 -1.65 6.54 14.38
C ALA A 161 -1.51 7.81 13.55
N SER A 162 -0.27 8.20 13.30
CA SER A 162 0.08 9.36 12.49
C SER A 162 0.63 8.93 11.13
N SER A 163 0.23 9.63 10.08
CA SER A 163 0.94 9.70 8.80
C SER A 163 1.26 11.17 8.52
N TRP A 164 2.02 11.49 7.46
CA TRP A 164 2.30 12.89 7.15
C TRP A 164 1.01 13.72 7.02
N GLY A 165 0.87 14.76 7.86
CA GLY A 165 -0.28 15.67 7.95
C GLY A 165 -1.61 15.04 8.35
N ARG A 166 -1.64 13.81 8.88
CA ARG A 166 -2.91 13.13 9.20
C ARG A 166 -2.78 12.28 10.44
N GLN A 167 -3.89 12.13 11.16
CA GLN A 167 -3.93 11.32 12.37
C GLN A 167 -5.26 10.61 12.52
N ILE A 168 -5.25 9.46 13.17
CA ILE A 168 -6.45 8.79 13.66
C ILE A 168 -6.25 8.28 15.09
N SER A 169 -7.28 8.41 15.90
CA SER A 169 -7.34 7.85 17.25
C SER A 169 -8.15 6.56 17.29
N ALA A 170 -7.74 5.61 18.13
CA ALA A 170 -8.44 4.35 18.34
C ALA A 170 -8.40 3.91 19.81
N GLU A 171 -9.50 3.32 20.27
CA GLU A 171 -9.61 2.74 21.61
C GLU A 171 -8.99 1.34 21.71
N THR A 172 -8.93 0.62 20.58
CA THR A 172 -8.45 -0.77 20.50
C THR A 172 -7.73 -1.04 19.20
N ALA A 173 -6.79 -1.99 19.20
CA ALA A 173 -6.06 -2.42 18.01
C ALA A 173 -6.98 -3.05 16.94
N ALA A 174 -8.17 -3.52 17.35
CA ALA A 174 -9.17 -4.12 16.46
C ALA A 174 -10.02 -3.08 15.71
N ASP A 175 -9.81 -1.77 15.91
CA ASP A 175 -10.57 -0.73 15.22
C ASP A 175 -10.42 -0.83 13.69
N GLU A 176 -11.54 -0.97 12.98
CA GLU A 176 -11.54 -1.11 11.53
C GLU A 176 -11.00 0.14 10.82
N ASN A 177 -11.22 1.34 11.37
CA ASN A 177 -10.72 2.58 10.78
C ASN A 177 -9.22 2.73 10.97
N LEU A 178 -8.65 2.30 12.11
CA LEU A 178 -7.19 2.23 12.29
C LEU A 178 -6.55 1.35 11.21
N GLN A 179 -7.06 0.13 11.01
CA GLN A 179 -6.52 -0.76 9.98
C GLN A 179 -6.68 -0.19 8.56
N ARG A 180 -7.77 0.54 8.31
CA ARG A 180 -7.99 1.22 7.03
C ARG A 180 -7.04 2.40 6.85
N PHE A 181 -6.73 3.13 7.92
CA PHE A 181 -5.77 4.23 7.91
C PHE A 181 -4.39 3.72 7.54
N VAL A 182 -3.93 2.67 8.22
CA VAL A 182 -2.67 1.98 7.90
C VAL A 182 -2.64 1.59 6.42
N ARG A 183 -3.62 0.84 5.93
CA ARG A 183 -3.66 0.40 4.52
C ARG A 183 -3.72 1.53 3.50
N LEU A 184 -4.27 2.69 3.86
CA LEU A 184 -4.44 3.80 2.93
C LEU A 184 -3.22 4.71 2.88
N TYR A 185 -2.56 4.93 4.02
CA TYR A 185 -1.49 5.92 4.16
C TYR A 185 -0.09 5.32 4.32
N GLU A 186 0.02 4.01 4.55
CA GLU A 186 1.29 3.30 4.41
C GLU A 186 1.79 3.41 2.97
N ARG A 187 3.07 3.77 2.79
CA ARG A 187 3.68 4.11 1.50
C ARG A 187 2.90 5.23 0.78
N GLY A 188 2.40 6.19 1.56
CA GLY A 188 1.65 7.33 1.05
C GLY A 188 2.39 8.04 -0.09
N THR A 189 1.65 8.37 -1.16
CA THR A 189 2.20 9.11 -2.31
C THR A 189 2.01 10.62 -2.18
N ASP A 190 1.26 11.05 -1.17
CA ASP A 190 0.89 12.41 -0.81
C ASP A 190 1.64 12.88 0.44
N VAL A 191 2.96 12.63 0.41
CA VAL A 191 3.97 13.02 1.40
C VAL A 191 5.12 13.75 0.66
N PRO A 192 6.03 14.44 1.35
CA PRO A 192 7.11 15.16 0.67
C PRO A 192 8.10 14.26 -0.09
N GLU A 193 8.44 13.09 0.46
CA GLU A 193 9.41 12.15 -0.14
C GLU A 193 8.82 10.75 -0.40
N PRO A 194 7.82 10.63 -1.29
CA PRO A 194 7.10 9.38 -1.49
C PRO A 194 8.02 8.30 -2.05
N GLY A 195 8.11 7.16 -1.34
CA GLY A 195 8.86 5.99 -1.78
C GLY A 195 10.34 5.99 -1.41
N ALA A 196 10.82 6.98 -0.65
CA ALA A 196 12.13 6.92 0.01
C ALA A 196 12.20 5.74 0.99
N SER A 197 13.41 5.26 1.32
CA SER A 197 13.60 4.06 2.14
C SER A 197 13.10 4.28 3.57
N CYS A 198 12.34 3.33 4.13
CA CYS A 198 12.07 3.30 5.57
C CYS A 198 12.99 2.30 6.31
N SER A 199 14.21 2.10 5.82
CA SER A 199 15.19 1.18 6.42
C SER A 199 16.62 1.61 6.13
N GLY A 200 17.58 1.15 6.94
CA GLY A 200 19.02 1.40 6.74
C GLY A 200 19.59 2.62 7.48
N GLN A 201 18.82 3.22 8.40
CA GLN A 201 19.28 4.29 9.29
C GLN A 201 19.14 3.85 10.76
N VAL A 202 18.39 4.58 11.59
CA VAL A 202 18.38 4.44 13.06
C VAL A 202 17.44 3.33 13.50
N SER A 203 17.87 2.49 14.45
CA SER A 203 17.03 1.46 15.10
C SER A 203 17.01 1.61 16.63
N GLU A 204 17.74 2.57 17.15
CA GLU A 204 17.89 2.86 18.56
C GLU A 204 16.60 3.44 19.15
N THR A 205 16.35 3.17 20.43
CA THR A 205 15.25 3.76 21.19
C THR A 205 15.59 5.20 21.59
N ALA A 206 14.59 5.99 21.98
CA ALA A 206 14.79 7.38 22.40
C ALA A 206 15.84 7.50 23.52
N ALA A 207 15.83 6.58 24.48
CA ALA A 207 16.77 6.57 25.60
C ALA A 207 18.21 6.23 25.15
N GLU A 208 18.37 5.33 24.19
CA GLU A 208 19.66 5.00 23.58
C GLU A 208 20.20 6.20 22.80
N VAL A 209 19.36 6.84 21.98
CA VAL A 209 19.71 8.06 21.23
C VAL A 209 20.13 9.19 22.17
N ASP A 210 19.43 9.40 23.28
CA ASP A 210 19.79 10.42 24.27
C ASP A 210 21.15 10.12 24.91
N THR A 211 21.44 8.85 25.20
CA THR A 211 22.76 8.44 25.69
C THR A 211 23.85 8.71 24.65
N MET A 212 23.57 8.46 23.37
CA MET A 212 24.52 8.71 22.27
C MET A 212 24.78 10.19 22.03
N LEU A 213 23.76 11.03 22.18
CA LEU A 213 23.89 12.49 22.12
C LEU A 213 24.78 13.01 23.25
N ASP A 214 24.54 12.54 24.47
CA ASP A 214 25.33 12.93 25.64
C ASP A 214 26.80 12.47 25.54
N SER A 215 27.05 11.31 24.94
CA SER A 215 28.41 10.80 24.71
C SER A 215 29.07 11.36 23.45
N GLY A 216 28.36 12.16 22.65
CA GLY A 216 28.82 12.66 21.34
C GLY A 216 29.12 11.54 20.33
N SER A 217 28.48 10.39 20.50
CA SER A 217 28.67 9.19 19.67
C SER A 217 27.74 9.13 18.46
N ILE A 218 26.76 10.04 18.37
CA ILE A 218 25.98 10.23 17.16
C ILE A 218 26.62 11.35 16.33
N ASP A 219 26.95 11.06 15.07
CA ASP A 219 27.49 12.08 14.17
C ASP A 219 26.36 13.05 13.80
N THR A 220 26.45 14.26 14.32
CA THR A 220 25.47 15.34 14.10
C THR A 220 25.71 16.09 12.79
N SER A 221 26.77 15.75 12.04
CA SER A 221 27.25 16.53 10.90
C SER A 221 26.77 16.07 9.51
N GLY A 222 25.92 15.05 9.45
CA GLY A 222 25.17 14.69 8.25
C GLY A 222 25.54 13.34 7.68
N GLY A 223 24.50 12.51 7.46
CA GLY A 223 24.56 11.25 6.73
C GLY A 223 25.42 10.18 7.39
N MET A 224 24.79 9.26 8.13
CA MET A 224 25.41 7.95 8.36
C MET A 224 25.54 7.27 6.98
N GLU A 225 26.70 7.42 6.33
CA GLU A 225 27.03 6.70 5.10
C GLU A 225 27.03 5.20 5.43
N GLY A 226 26.06 4.49 4.87
CA GLY A 226 26.04 3.02 4.92
C GLY A 226 27.33 2.44 4.33
N PRO A 227 27.74 1.22 4.72
CA PRO A 227 29.01 0.66 4.31
C PRO A 227 29.06 0.49 2.79
N GLU A 228 29.95 1.24 2.14
CA GLU A 228 30.29 1.08 0.74
C GLU A 228 30.78 -0.35 0.49
N GLY A 229 30.10 -1.07 -0.41
CA GLY A 229 30.55 -2.35 -0.90
C GLY A 229 31.85 -2.17 -1.68
N GLU A 230 32.92 -2.84 -1.23
CA GLU A 230 34.20 -2.92 -1.93
C GLU A 230 34.02 -3.48 -3.36
N GLY A 231 34.00 -2.57 -4.33
CA GLY A 231 34.25 -2.87 -5.74
C GLY A 231 35.76 -2.90 -6.00
N GLY A 232 36.33 -4.09 -6.05
CA GLY A 232 37.71 -4.32 -6.50
C GLY A 232 37.84 -4.22 -8.02
N ASP A 233 38.41 -3.12 -8.47
CA ASP A 233 38.92 -2.88 -9.83
C ASP A 233 40.13 -3.78 -10.14
N THR A 234 40.06 -4.50 -11.27
CA THR A 234 41.26 -4.79 -12.07
C THR A 234 40.92 -4.53 -13.54
N GLY A 235 41.31 -3.36 -14.01
CA GLY A 235 41.16 -2.93 -15.38
C GLY A 235 42.19 -3.48 -16.38
N ALA A 236 42.19 -2.80 -17.52
CA ALA A 236 43.01 -2.91 -18.72
C ALA A 236 42.56 -3.94 -19.75
N GLY A 237 42.07 -3.40 -20.88
CA GLY A 237 41.62 -4.15 -22.05
C GLY A 237 42.68 -4.26 -23.14
N GLU A 238 42.29 -4.89 -24.25
CA GLU A 238 42.84 -4.66 -25.59
C GLU A 238 41.89 -5.33 -26.61
N GLU A 239 41.40 -4.53 -27.56
CA GLU A 239 40.79 -5.04 -28.79
C GLU A 239 41.90 -5.51 -29.74
N ALA A 240 41.77 -6.71 -30.29
CA ALA A 240 42.28 -7.01 -31.63
C ALA A 240 41.58 -8.25 -32.23
N SER A 241 41.05 -8.03 -33.42
CA SER A 241 40.62 -8.99 -34.43
C SER A 241 41.71 -10.01 -34.80
N ASP A 242 41.33 -11.29 -34.96
CA ASP A 242 41.56 -12.09 -36.19
C ASP A 242 41.22 -13.57 -35.95
N ALA A 243 40.45 -14.15 -36.87
CA ALA A 243 40.48 -15.58 -37.21
C ALA A 243 41.28 -15.72 -38.52
N PRO A 244 41.63 -16.92 -39.05
CA PRO A 244 41.48 -18.30 -38.54
C PRO A 244 42.78 -19.16 -38.69
N SER A 245 42.82 -20.39 -38.17
CA SER A 245 43.33 -21.57 -38.92
C SER A 245 43.10 -22.91 -38.20
N GLU A 246 42.87 -23.92 -39.01
CA GLU A 246 42.57 -25.33 -38.75
C GLU A 246 43.68 -26.13 -38.05
N SER A 247 43.34 -27.19 -37.29
CA SER A 247 43.66 -28.59 -37.70
C SER A 247 43.20 -29.66 -36.69
N ALA A 248 42.56 -30.69 -37.26
CA ALA A 248 42.54 -32.12 -36.92
C ALA A 248 42.27 -32.56 -35.47
N GLY A 249 41.13 -33.17 -35.18
CA GLY A 249 40.94 -34.65 -35.17
C GLY A 249 40.65 -35.05 -33.71
N ASP A 250 39.59 -35.77 -33.33
CA ASP A 250 39.25 -37.14 -33.72
C ASP A 250 37.84 -37.43 -33.13
N GLU A 251 36.93 -37.94 -33.96
CA GLU A 251 35.75 -38.75 -33.55
C GLU A 251 36.13 -40.21 -33.84
N PRO A 252 35.44 -41.28 -33.33
CA PRO A 252 34.05 -41.29 -32.86
C PRO A 252 33.76 -42.24 -31.65
N THR A 253 32.47 -42.33 -31.29
CA THR A 253 31.63 -43.52 -30.95
C THR A 253 30.71 -43.23 -29.77
N ALA A 254 29.39 -43.10 -30.02
CA ALA A 254 28.34 -44.12 -29.84
C ALA A 254 28.10 -44.43 -28.34
N GLU A 255 26.91 -44.35 -27.75
CA GLU A 255 25.61 -44.90 -28.15
C GLU A 255 24.51 -44.27 -27.29
N GLU A 256 23.29 -44.25 -27.83
CA GLU A 256 22.04 -43.97 -27.11
C GLU A 256 21.84 -44.91 -25.90
N GLN A 257 21.27 -44.37 -24.82
CA GLN A 257 20.11 -44.92 -24.10
C GLN A 257 19.45 -43.82 -23.27
#